data_AF-A0A3D0HJY6-F1
#
_entry.id   AF-A0A3D0HJY6-F1
#
_cell.length_a   1.000
_cell.length_b   1.000
_cell.length_c   1.000
_cell.angle_alpha   90.00
_cell.angle_beta   90.00
_cell.angle_gamma   90.00
#
_symmetry.space_group_name_H-M   'P 1'
#
loop_
_entity.id
_entity.type
_entity.pdbx_description
1 polymer ?
#
loop_
_entity_poly.entity_id
_entity_poly.type
_entity_poly.pdbx_seq_one_letter_code
_entity_poly.pdbx_strand_id
1 'polypeptide(L)' 'GFIYGFVRGKPIEQCGKIGSIVASEVITHMGPRPLVPLTTVVPKSLH' A
#
# COMPACT_ATOMS: atom_id res chain seq x y z
N GLY A 1 -1.76 -3.96 0.09
CA GLY A 1 -1.92 -2.74 0.90
C GLY A 1 -2.98 -2.90 1.98
N PHE A 2 -4.25 -3.11 1.63
CA PHE A 2 -5.36 -3.14 2.60
C PHE A 2 -5.18 -4.14 3.75
N ILE A 3 -4.91 -5.41 3.44
CA ILE A 3 -4.75 -6.46 4.46
C ILE A 3 -3.62 -6.13 5.44
N TYR A 4 -2.54 -5.49 4.97
CA TYR A 4 -1.45 -5.02 5.85
C TYR A 4 -1.94 -4.03 6.90
N GLY A 5 -2.76 -3.05 6.52
CA GLY A 5 -3.35 -2.10 7.47
C GLY A 5 -4.36 -2.78 8.40
N PHE A 6 -5.17 -3.67 7.85
CA PHE A 6 -6.24 -4.36 8.59
C PHE A 6 -5.69 -5.26 9.71
N VAL A 7 -4.66 -6.08 9.43
CA VAL A 7 -4.05 -6.94 10.45
C VAL A 7 -3.29 -6.15 11.54
N ARG A 8 -3.01 -4.87 11.31
CA ARG A 8 -2.40 -3.95 12.28
C ARG A 8 -3.42 -3.09 13.03
N GLY A 9 -4.72 -3.36 12.87
CA GLY A 9 -5.79 -2.64 13.57
C GLY A 9 -5.97 -1.19 13.11
N LYS A 10 -5.52 -0.84 11.89
CA LYS A 10 -5.71 0.50 11.35
C LYS A 10 -7.18 0.76 11.02
N PRO A 11 -7.65 2.03 11.11
CA PRO A 11 -8.99 2.39 10.69
C PRO A 11 -9.20 2.07 9.20
N ILE A 12 -10.43 1.72 8.84
CA ILE A 12 -10.80 1.23 7.50
C ILE A 12 -10.36 2.20 6.38
N GLU A 13 -10.44 3.51 6.65
CA GLU A 13 -10.03 4.56 5.73
C GLU A 13 -8.51 4.51 5.44
N GLN A 14 -7.69 4.28 6.47
CA GLN A 14 -6.25 4.10 6.29
C GLN A 14 -5.93 2.81 5.54
N CYS A 15 -6.65 1.71 5.82
CA CYS A 15 -6.50 0.46 5.09
C CYS A 15 -6.77 0.65 3.59
N GLY A 16 -7.83 1.40 3.24
CA GLY A 16 -8.14 1.78 1.87
C GLY A 16 -7.01 2.60 1.23
N LYS A 17 -6.53 3.66 1.91
CA LYS A 17 -5.43 4.50 1.42
C LYS A 17 -4.16 3.70 1.13
N ILE A 18 -3.74 2.82 2.06
CA ILE A 18 -2.57 1.95 1.86
C ILE A 18 -2.81 0.98 0.68
N GLY A 19 -4.03 0.47 0.53
CA GLY A 19 -4.43 -0.34 -0.62
C GLY A 19 -4.22 0.38 -1.95
N SER A 20 -4.81 1.57 -2.09
CA SER A 20 -4.76 2.36 -3.33
C SER A 20 -3.34 2.81 -3.69
N ILE A 21 -2.53 3.24 -2.72
CA ILE A 21 -1.13 3.63 -2.96
C ILE A 21 -0.32 2.45 -3.51
N VAL A 22 -0.43 1.29 -2.85
CA VAL A 22 0.29 0.08 -3.28
C VAL A 22 -0.19 -0.42 -4.64
N ALA A 23 -1.49 -0.33 -4.93
CA ALA A 23 -2.05 -0.70 -6.23
C ALA A 23 -1.58 0.24 -7.34
N SER A 24 -1.54 1.55 -7.07
CA SER A 24 -1.04 2.55 -8.02
C SER A 24 0.39 2.25 -8.45
N GLU A 25 1.26 1.86 -7.52
CA GLU A 25 2.66 1.51 -7.83
C GLU A 25 2.77 0.30 -8.76
N VAL A 26 1.91 -0.70 -8.61
CA VAL A 26 1.96 -1.91 -9.45
C VAL A 26 1.41 -1.65 -10.86
N ILE A 27 0.45 -0.72 -10.99
CA ILE A 27 -0.18 -0.38 -12.28
C ILE A 27 0.74 0.45 -13.18
N THR A 28 1.64 1.25 -12.61
CA THR A 28 2.52 2.16 -13.37
C THR A 28 3.67 1.47 -14.08
N HIS A 29 3.87 0.17 -13.87
CA HIS A 29 4.93 -0.60 -14.51
C HIS A 29 4.43 -1.94 -15.07
N MET A 30 5.14 -2.47 -16.06
CA MET A 30 4.85 -3.80 -16.58
C MET A 30 5.32 -4.89 -15.62
N GLY A 31 4.37 -5.71 -15.15
CA GLY A 31 4.63 -6.88 -14.32
C GLY A 31 3.93 -6.81 -12.95
N PRO A 32 3.60 -7.97 -12.34
CA PRO A 32 2.77 -8.02 -11.12
C PRO A 32 3.54 -7.69 -9.84
N ARG A 33 4.88 -7.62 -9.89
CA ARG A 33 5.73 -7.42 -8.71
C ARG A 33 6.18 -5.96 -8.65
N PRO A 34 6.04 -5.29 -7.50
CA PRO A 34 6.57 -3.94 -7.31
C PRO A 34 8.04 -3.86 -7.66
N LEU A 35 8.43 -2.84 -8.42
CA LEU A 35 9.83 -2.56 -8.75
C LEU A 35 10.60 -1.90 -7.59
N VAL A 36 9.88 -1.32 -6.62
CA VAL A 36 10.46 -0.70 -5.42
C VAL A 36 9.86 -1.32 -4.15
N PRO A 37 10.54 -1.23 -2.99
CA PRO A 37 9.99 -1.70 -1.72
C PRO A 37 8.71 -0.94 -1.37
N LEU A 38 7.61 -1.65 -1.08
CA LEU A 38 6.32 -1.03 -0.80
C LEU A 38 6.32 -0.04 0.39
N THR A 39 7.29 -0.16 1.30
CA THR A 39 7.48 0.77 2.42
C THR A 39 7.96 2.16 1.98
N THR A 40 8.55 2.31 0.79
CA THR A 40 9.01 3.61 0.28
C THR A 40 7.88 4.42 -0.35
N VAL A 41 6.85 3.75 -0.88
CA VAL A 41 5.68 4.39 -1.49
C VAL A 41 4.58 4.70 -0.47
N VAL A 42 4.47 3.91 0.61
CA VAL A 42 3.51 4.18 1.68
C VAL A 42 4.06 5.26 2.61
N PRO A 43 3.31 6.34 2.89
CA PRO A 43 3.75 7.40 3.81
C PRO A 43 3.95 6.86 5.23
N LYS A 44 4.94 7.40 5.95
CA LYS A 44 5.22 7.02 7.36
C LYS A 44 4.04 7.24 8.31
N SER A 45 3.14 8.18 8.00
CA SER A 45 1.89 8.38 8.77
C SER A 45 0.91 7.20 8.66
N LEU A 46 1.09 6.33 7.66
CA LEU A 46 0.27 5.16 7.39
C LEU A 46 1.00 3.83 7.64
N HIS A 47 2.26 3.85 8.12
CA HIS A 47 3.04 2.63 8.44
C HIS A 47 2.48 1.83 9.61
#